data_AF-A0A538SPE7-F1
#
_entry.id   AF-A0A538SPE7-F1
#
_cell.length_a   1.000
_cell.length_b   1.000
_cell.length_c   1.000
_cell.angle_alpha   90.00
_cell.angle_beta   90.00
_cell.angle_gamma   90.00
#
_symmetry.space_group_name_H-M   'P 1'
#
loop_
_entity.id
_entity.type
_entity.pdbx_description
1 polymer ?
#
loop_
_entity_poly.entity_id
_entity_poly.type
_entity_poly.pdbx_seq_one_letter_code
_entity_poly.pdbx_strand_id
1 'polypeptide(L)'
;MPVASRYDSISPEDVERGRLLAAVAYLPGLCFIGLLGAPENAFIGFHARQGFLLLLLEVLLTLFFWIYDGTLGRVPYLGPLVGYIVKFVAWTAMLLVTAFGVAKAANGEAARIPYLGDQVERVPF
;
A
#
# COMPACT_ATOMS: atom_id res chain seq x y z
N MET A 1 -22.36 17.71 7.08
CA MET A 1 -21.32 17.52 8.12
C MET A 1 -20.42 16.40 7.63
N PRO A 2 -19.09 16.52 7.68
CA PRO A 2 -18.24 15.36 7.38
C PRO A 2 -18.58 14.26 8.38
N VAL A 3 -18.89 13.07 7.88
CA VAL A 3 -19.06 11.87 8.71
C VAL A 3 -17.70 11.60 9.34
N ALA A 4 -17.63 11.49 10.67
CA ALA A 4 -16.39 11.16 11.37
C ALA A 4 -15.83 9.85 10.78
N SER A 5 -14.54 9.83 10.44
CA SER A 5 -13.94 8.63 9.87
C SER A 5 -13.89 7.56 10.95
N ARG A 6 -14.22 6.30 10.59
CA ARG A 6 -14.09 5.15 11.51
C ARG A 6 -12.66 5.01 12.07
N TYR A 7 -11.68 5.65 11.43
CA TYR A 7 -10.27 5.64 11.81
C TYR A 7 -9.88 6.78 12.75
N ASP A 8 -10.75 7.76 12.98
CA ASP A 8 -10.52 8.85 13.94
C ASP A 8 -10.70 8.39 15.39
N SER A 9 -11.26 7.18 15.60
CA SER A 9 -11.56 6.60 16.92
C SER A 9 -11.06 5.16 17.04
N ILE A 10 -9.83 4.88 16.62
CA ILE A 10 -9.21 3.56 16.79
C ILE A 10 -8.95 3.30 18.28
N SER A 11 -9.46 2.19 18.81
CA SER A 11 -9.29 1.83 20.22
C SER A 11 -7.89 1.24 20.49
N PRO A 12 -7.35 1.37 21.72
CA PRO A 12 -6.11 0.70 22.09
C PRO A 12 -6.18 -0.84 21.93
N GLU A 13 -7.36 -1.44 22.17
CA GLU A 13 -7.58 -2.88 21.99
C GLU A 13 -7.43 -3.30 20.53
N ASP A 14 -7.99 -2.52 19.59
CA ASP A 14 -7.87 -2.78 18.15
C ASP A 14 -6.40 -2.74 17.71
N VAL A 15 -5.62 -1.81 18.24
CA VAL A 15 -4.18 -1.71 18.00
C VAL A 15 -3.45 -2.93 18.55
N GLU A 16 -3.65 -3.26 19.82
CA GLU A 16 -2.94 -4.36 20.49
C GLU A 16 -3.17 -5.70 19.79
N ARG A 17 -4.43 -6.00 19.45
CA ARG A 17 -4.81 -7.25 18.79
C ARG A 17 -4.49 -7.25 17.29
N GLY A 18 -4.48 -6.09 16.65
CA GLY A 18 -4.41 -5.95 15.19
C GLY A 18 -3.02 -5.68 14.63
N ARG A 19 -2.05 -5.30 15.47
CA ARG A 19 -0.75 -4.74 15.05
C ARG A 19 0.00 -5.56 14.00
N LEU A 20 0.12 -6.86 14.24
CA LEU A 20 0.86 -7.76 13.36
C LEU A 20 0.16 -7.92 12.01
N LEU A 21 -1.16 -8.15 12.03
CA LEU A 21 -1.93 -8.32 10.81
C LEU A 21 -1.98 -7.02 9.98
N ALA A 22 -2.10 -5.87 10.64
CA ALA A 22 -2.00 -4.56 10.01
C ALA A 22 -0.65 -4.34 9.32
N ALA A 23 0.46 -4.74 9.94
CA ALA A 23 1.79 -4.64 9.32
C ALA A 23 1.94 -5.58 8.12
N VAL A 24 1.49 -6.83 8.25
CA VAL A 24 1.52 -7.83 7.17
C VAL A 24 0.65 -7.40 5.98
N ALA A 25 -0.40 -6.61 6.21
CA ALA A 25 -1.31 -6.16 5.16
C ALA A 25 -0.65 -5.28 4.08
N TYR A 26 0.55 -4.74 4.32
CA TYR A 26 1.34 -4.03 3.32
C TYR A 26 2.08 -4.93 2.34
N LEU A 27 2.19 -6.23 2.62
CA LEU A 27 2.74 -7.18 1.67
C LEU A 27 1.72 -7.45 0.54
N PRO A 28 2.18 -7.58 -0.72
CA PRO A 28 1.28 -7.72 -1.86
C PRO A 28 0.32 -8.90 -1.69
N GLY A 29 -0.97 -8.65 -1.86
CA GLY A 29 -2.04 -9.64 -1.71
C GLY A 29 -2.44 -9.97 -0.26
N LEU A 30 -1.57 -9.77 0.73
CA LEU A 30 -1.90 -10.05 2.13
C LEU A 30 -2.85 -9.02 2.74
N CYS A 31 -3.02 -7.85 2.11
CA CYS A 31 -4.06 -6.88 2.45
C CYS A 31 -5.46 -7.51 2.53
N PHE A 32 -5.78 -8.48 1.67
CA PHE A 32 -7.09 -9.13 1.66
C PHE A 32 -7.39 -9.94 2.94
N ILE A 33 -6.35 -10.44 3.63
CA ILE A 33 -6.54 -11.13 4.92
C ILE A 33 -7.11 -10.16 5.95
N GLY A 34 -6.58 -8.92 6.00
CA GLY A 34 -7.11 -7.89 6.89
C GLY A 34 -8.49 -7.39 6.45
N LEU A 35 -8.68 -7.16 5.15
CA LEU A 35 -9.93 -6.62 4.60
C LEU A 35 -11.11 -7.57 4.76
N LEU A 36 -10.91 -8.87 4.52
CA LEU A 36 -11.99 -9.87 4.50
C LEU A 36 -12.04 -10.70 5.78
N GLY A 37 -10.90 -10.88 6.46
CA GLY A 37 -10.78 -11.75 7.62
C GLY A 37 -10.92 -11.06 8.98
N ALA A 38 -10.78 -9.72 9.03
CA ALA A 38 -10.96 -8.95 10.27
C ALA A 38 -11.57 -7.54 10.01
N PRO A 39 -12.67 -7.41 9.25
CA PRO A 39 -13.28 -6.13 8.90
C PRO A 39 -13.83 -5.32 10.09
N GLU A 40 -14.03 -5.97 11.23
CA GLU A 40 -14.49 -5.37 12.49
C GLU A 40 -13.40 -4.55 13.20
N ASN A 41 -12.12 -4.92 13.05
CA ASN A 41 -11.02 -4.21 13.68
C ASN A 41 -10.64 -2.97 12.84
N ALA A 42 -10.82 -1.77 13.42
CA ALA A 42 -10.62 -0.51 12.69
C ALA A 42 -9.15 -0.29 12.32
N PHE A 43 -8.21 -0.73 13.16
CA PHE A 43 -6.77 -0.60 12.92
C PHE A 43 -6.29 -1.48 11.76
N ILE A 44 -6.70 -2.76 11.75
CA ILE A 44 -6.45 -3.67 10.64
C ILE A 44 -7.09 -3.13 9.36
N GLY A 45 -8.35 -2.71 9.42
CA GLY A 45 -9.07 -2.18 8.28
C GLY A 45 -8.42 -0.94 7.67
N PHE A 46 -7.84 -0.06 8.48
CA PHE A 46 -7.10 1.13 8.02
C PHE A 46 -5.85 0.75 7.21
N HIS A 47 -4.97 -0.04 7.82
CA HIS A 47 -3.71 -0.43 7.19
C HIS A 47 -3.92 -1.37 5.99
N ALA A 48 -4.92 -2.25 6.05
CA ALA A 48 -5.22 -3.15 4.95
C ALA A 48 -5.74 -2.43 3.70
N ARG A 49 -6.49 -1.32 3.85
CA ARG A 49 -6.88 -0.49 2.71
C ARG A 49 -5.71 0.27 2.11
N GLN A 50 -4.78 0.77 2.93
CA GLN A 50 -3.55 1.36 2.41
C GLN A 50 -2.69 0.31 1.69
N GLY A 51 -2.58 -0.89 2.23
CA GLY A 51 -1.93 -2.03 1.58
C GLY A 51 -2.58 -2.40 0.25
N PHE A 52 -3.92 -2.36 0.16
CA PHE A 52 -4.65 -2.56 -1.09
C PHE A 52 -4.37 -1.47 -2.12
N LEU A 53 -4.33 -0.20 -1.72
CA LEU A 53 -4.00 0.90 -2.62
C LEU A 53 -2.54 0.80 -3.12
N LEU A 54 -1.62 0.36 -2.27
CA LEU A 54 -0.24 0.06 -2.68
C LEU A 54 -0.18 -1.11 -3.65
N LEU A 55 -0.91 -2.20 -3.41
CA LEU A 55 -1.03 -3.31 -4.34
C LEU A 55 -1.56 -2.84 -5.70
N LEU A 56 -2.58 -1.97 -5.73
CA LEU A 56 -3.10 -1.42 -6.96
C LEU A 56 -2.02 -0.62 -7.72
N LEU A 57 -1.24 0.20 -7.01
CA LEU A 57 -0.14 0.95 -7.60
C LEU A 57 0.95 0.02 -8.17
N GLU A 58 1.30 -1.06 -7.46
CA GLU A 58 2.25 -2.08 -7.93
C GLU A 58 1.77 -2.77 -9.21
N VAL A 59 0.49 -3.12 -9.29
CA VAL A 59 -0.10 -3.73 -10.49
C VAL A 59 -0.03 -2.75 -11.68
N LEU A 60 -0.37 -1.47 -11.45
CA LEU A 60 -0.30 -0.44 -12.49
C LEU A 60 1.14 -0.20 -12.97
N LEU A 61 2.11 -0.12 -12.05
CA LEU A 61 3.53 0.02 -12.39
C LEU A 61 4.06 -1.21 -13.14
N THR A 62 3.67 -2.42 -12.73
CA THR A 62 4.04 -3.66 -13.41
C THR A 62 3.51 -3.68 -14.84
N LEU A 63 2.24 -3.32 -15.04
CA LEU A 63 1.63 -3.23 -16.37
C LEU A 63 2.33 -2.17 -17.24
N PHE A 64 2.61 -0.99 -16.67
CA PHE A 64 3.34 0.07 -17.36
C PHE A 64 4.72 -0.41 -17.83
N PHE A 65 5.50 -1.05 -16.96
CA PHE A 65 6.82 -1.55 -17.31
C PHE A 65 6.77 -2.70 -18.33
N TRP A 66 5.74 -3.55 -18.26
CA TRP A 66 5.52 -4.58 -19.27
C TRP A 66 5.28 -3.98 -20.67
N ILE A 67 4.45 -2.95 -20.77
CA ILE A 67 4.23 -2.21 -22.02
C ILE A 67 5.51 -1.51 -22.49
N TYR A 68 6.23 -0.86 -21.58
CA TYR A 68 7.51 -0.21 -21.88
C TYR A 68 8.53 -1.19 -22.46
N ASP A 69 8.73 -2.35 -21.82
CA ASP A 69 9.66 -3.39 -22.27
C ASP A 69 9.23 -3.98 -23.63
N GLY A 70 7.93 -4.05 -23.88
CA GLY A 70 7.35 -4.43 -25.16
C GLY A 70 7.44 -3.38 -26.27
N THR A 71 7.86 -2.15 -25.96
CA THR A 71 7.87 -1.02 -26.91
C THR A 71 9.21 -0.28 -26.88
N LEU A 72 9.30 0.83 -26.14
CA LEU A 72 10.46 1.72 -26.06
C LEU A 72 11.69 1.04 -25.46
N GLY A 73 11.49 0.06 -24.58
CA GLY A 73 12.56 -0.75 -23.99
C GLY A 73 13.35 -1.56 -25.01
N ARG A 74 12.84 -1.75 -26.23
CA ARG A 74 13.55 -2.46 -27.31
C ARG A 74 14.55 -1.60 -28.08
N VAL A 75 14.57 -0.27 -27.88
CA VAL A 75 15.56 0.60 -28.51
C VAL A 75 16.96 0.21 -27.99
N PRO A 76 17.90 -0.20 -28.86
CA PRO A 76 19.21 -0.67 -28.41
C PRO A 76 19.92 0.35 -27.53
N TYR A 77 20.53 -0.13 -26.45
CA TYR A 77 21.27 0.63 -25.43
C TYR A 77 20.43 1.63 -24.62
N LEU A 78 19.76 2.59 -25.27
CA LEU A 78 19.02 3.65 -24.62
C LEU A 78 17.75 3.15 -23.90
N GLY A 79 17.00 2.25 -24.53
CA GLY A 79 15.80 1.64 -23.95
C GLY A 79 16.12 0.91 -22.64
N PRO A 80 17.04 -0.07 -22.63
CA PRO A 80 17.44 -0.75 -21.41
C PRO A 80 18.01 0.20 -20.34
N LEU A 81 18.87 1.16 -20.72
CA LEU A 81 19.48 2.10 -19.77
C LEU A 81 18.43 2.92 -19.02
N VAL A 82 17.52 3.56 -19.76
CA VAL A 82 16.42 4.35 -19.16
C VAL A 82 15.50 3.45 -18.35
N GLY A 83 15.15 2.29 -18.91
CA GLY A 83 14.30 1.29 -18.24
C GLY A 83 14.85 0.87 -16.87
N TYR A 84 16.15 0.57 -16.78
CA TYR A 84 16.77 0.17 -15.51
C TYR A 84 16.77 1.28 -14.47
N ILE A 85 17.12 2.51 -14.86
CA ILE A 85 17.13 3.65 -13.94
C ILE A 85 15.72 3.92 -13.40
N VAL A 86 14.73 3.98 -14.28
CA VAL A 86 13.33 4.27 -13.89
C VAL A 86 12.76 3.14 -13.03
N LYS A 87 13.00 1.87 -13.39
CA LYS A 87 12.58 0.72 -12.57
C LYS A 87 13.23 0.74 -11.21
N PHE A 88 14.54 1.01 -11.13
CA PHE A 88 15.24 1.09 -9.86
C PHE A 88 14.62 2.15 -8.95
N VAL A 89 14.44 3.38 -9.45
CA VAL A 89 13.83 4.48 -8.67
C VAL A 89 12.39 4.13 -8.24
N ALA A 90 11.57 3.63 -9.15
CA ALA A 90 10.17 3.30 -8.87
C ALA A 90 10.05 2.19 -7.81
N TRP A 91 10.78 1.08 -7.97
CA TRP A 91 10.72 -0.04 -7.03
C TRP A 91 11.35 0.28 -5.68
N THR A 92 12.41 1.09 -5.65
CA THR A 92 12.95 1.61 -4.38
C THR A 92 11.95 2.51 -3.67
N ALA A 93 11.27 3.42 -4.39
CA ALA A 93 10.23 4.26 -3.79
C ALA A 93 9.08 3.41 -3.22
N MET A 94 8.60 2.41 -3.96
CA MET A 94 7.59 1.45 -3.47
C MET A 94 8.05 0.75 -2.20
N LEU A 95 9.27 0.21 -2.18
CA LEU A 95 9.83 -0.45 -1.02
C LEU A 95 9.89 0.47 0.21
N LEU A 96 10.29 1.73 0.04
CA LEU A 96 10.36 2.70 1.13
C LEU A 96 8.98 3.04 1.69
N VAL A 97 7.97 3.21 0.82
CA VAL A 97 6.58 3.47 1.25
C VAL A 97 5.99 2.26 1.97
N THR A 98 6.22 1.05 1.45
CA THR A 98 5.82 -0.20 2.11
C THR A 98 6.50 -0.34 3.46
N ALA A 99 7.81 -0.13 3.56
CA ALA A 99 8.54 -0.22 4.82
C ALA A 99 8.06 0.82 5.85
N PHE A 100 7.74 2.05 5.40
CA PHE A 100 7.13 3.07 6.24
C PHE A 100 5.77 2.63 6.78
N GLY A 101 4.89 2.11 5.92
CA GLY A 101 3.58 1.59 6.31
C GLY A 101 3.67 0.44 7.32
N VAL A 102 4.55 -0.54 7.05
CA VAL A 102 4.86 -1.65 7.96
C VAL A 102 5.35 -1.15 9.31
N ALA A 103 6.32 -0.22 9.32
CA ALA A 103 6.88 0.31 10.55
C ALA A 103 5.83 1.06 11.39
N LYS A 104 4.96 1.86 10.74
CA LYS A 104 3.88 2.57 11.42
C LYS A 104 2.84 1.63 11.99
N ALA A 105 2.41 0.64 11.22
CA ALA A 105 1.52 -0.40 11.71
C ALA A 105 2.15 -1.18 12.88
N ALA A 106 3.42 -1.57 12.77
CA ALA A 106 4.16 -2.28 13.80
C ALA A 106 4.36 -1.45 15.09
N ASN A 107 4.36 -0.12 15.00
CA ASN A 107 4.39 0.78 16.16
C ASN A 107 3.00 1.13 16.71
N GLY A 108 1.93 0.59 16.12
CA GLY A 108 0.55 0.89 16.54
C GLY A 108 0.05 2.27 16.09
N GLU A 109 0.71 2.87 15.09
CA GLU A 109 0.39 4.19 14.58
C GLU A 109 -0.46 4.10 13.31
N ALA A 110 -1.67 4.68 13.34
CA ALA A 110 -2.54 4.81 12.18
C ALA A 110 -2.10 5.97 11.25
N ALA A 111 -0.85 5.93 10.80
CA ALA A 111 -0.27 6.97 9.96
C ALA A 111 -0.83 6.92 8.52
N ARG A 112 -1.29 8.07 8.02
CA ARG A 112 -1.71 8.21 6.62
C ARG A 112 -0.48 8.35 5.71
N ILE A 113 -0.33 7.45 4.74
CA ILE A 113 0.65 7.64 3.65
C ILE A 113 0.14 8.81 2.80
N PRO A 114 0.96 9.84 2.49
CA PRO A 114 0.52 10.96 1.68
C PRO A 114 -0.15 10.50 0.37
N TYR A 115 -1.24 11.16 -0.02
CA TYR A 115 -2.09 10.86 -1.18
C TYR A 115 -2.89 9.55 -1.10
N LEU A 116 -2.31 8.45 -0.62
CA LEU A 116 -3.00 7.15 -0.49
C LEU A 116 -3.92 7.11 0.74
N GLY A 117 -3.47 7.71 1.84
CA GLY A 117 -4.19 7.76 3.10
C GLY A 117 -5.53 8.46 2.98
N ASP A 118 -5.66 9.44 2.09
CA ASP A 118 -6.91 10.18 1.86
C ASP A 118 -7.94 9.40 1.02
N GLN A 119 -7.54 8.25 0.48
CA GLN A 119 -8.39 7.39 -0.36
C GLN A 119 -8.86 6.14 0.36
N VAL A 120 -8.44 5.94 1.62
CA VAL A 120 -8.77 4.76 2.43
C VAL A 120 -10.29 4.55 2.50
N GLU A 121 -11.05 5.63 2.66
CA GLU A 121 -12.52 5.61 2.73
C GLU A 121 -13.20 5.27 1.38
N ARG A 122 -12.48 5.30 0.25
CA ARG A 122 -13.01 4.95 -1.08
C ARG A 122 -12.83 3.47 -1.43
N VAL A 123 -12.09 2.72 -0.62
CA VAL A 123 -11.85 1.30 -0.84
C VAL A 123 -13.11 0.50 -0.45
N PRO A 124 -13.70 -0.34 -1.33
CA PRO A 124 -15.07 -0.84 -1.22
C PRO A 124 -15.24 -2.08 -0.29
N PHE A 125 -14.38 -2.26 0.71
CA PHE A 125 -14.41 -3.40 1.63
C PHE A 125 -14.92 -3.02 3.03
#